data_AF-A0AAJ5D808-F1
#
_entry.id   AF-A0AAJ5D808-F1
#
_cell.length_a   1.000
_cell.length_b   1.000
_cell.length_c   1.000
_cell.angle_alpha   90.00
_cell.angle_beta   90.00
_cell.angle_gamma   90.00
#
_symmetry.space_group_name_H-M   'P 1'
#
loop_
_entity.id
_entity.type
_entity.pdbx_description
1 polymer ?
#
loop_
_entity_poly.entity_id
_entity_poly.type
_entity_poly.pdbx_seq_one_letter_code
_entity_poly.pdbx_strand_id
1 'polypeptide(L)'
;MDKFTRKTSFEQWFSPISSTQIEKLVEIHQLNYYTKKLHIASFLRLLLFAQLNETESLRALSDTLLSDDLQKETYLKSISFSQLGRRLNQVPTEFFQRIFLDLVGQIHEKMHFEQRRKTTTPLKIIDSSTLPLNLNNHRWAEFRKTKSGVKLHLRLVYLEKGCSYPDKAVMRCERT
;
A
#
# COMPACT_ATOMS: atom_id res chain seq x y z
N MET A 1 12.56 31.34 14.50
CA MET A 1 12.14 30.36 15.53
C MET A 1 11.57 29.15 14.80
N ASP A 2 12.42 28.19 14.44
CA ASP A 2 11.95 26.89 13.95
C ASP A 2 11.45 26.08 15.13
N LYS A 3 10.13 25.87 15.23
CA LYS A 3 9.58 24.85 16.12
C LYS A 3 9.99 23.50 15.53
N PHE A 4 10.81 22.73 16.27
CA PHE A 4 10.97 21.31 16.04
C PHE A 4 9.62 20.62 16.25
N THR A 5 8.77 20.63 15.21
CA THR A 5 7.50 19.92 15.24
C THR A 5 7.82 18.44 15.22
N ARG A 6 7.74 17.79 16.38
CA ARG A 6 7.95 16.35 16.51
C ARG A 6 6.97 15.66 15.57
N LYS A 7 7.50 14.92 14.59
CA LYS A 7 6.67 14.11 13.69
C LYS A 7 5.80 13.16 14.53
N THR A 8 4.50 13.14 14.25
CA THR A 8 3.57 12.21 14.89
C THR A 8 3.94 10.77 14.53
N SER A 9 3.50 9.79 15.32
CA SER A 9 3.76 8.38 15.02
C SER A 9 3.24 8.00 13.63
N PHE A 10 2.10 8.56 13.23
CA PHE A 10 1.53 8.35 11.90
C PHE A 10 2.42 8.93 10.79
N GLU A 11 2.95 10.14 10.97
CA GLU A 11 3.89 10.74 10.03
C GLU A 11 5.18 9.91 9.88
N GLN A 12 5.64 9.27 10.96
CA GLN A 12 6.81 8.38 10.90
C GLN A 12 6.54 7.15 10.02
N TRP A 13 5.33 6.59 10.04
CA TRP A 13 4.92 5.50 9.15
C TRP A 13 4.79 5.95 7.69
N PHE A 14 4.36 7.19 7.44
CA PHE A 14 4.19 7.71 6.10
C PHE A 14 5.51 8.22 5.46
N SER A 15 6.46 8.66 6.28
CA SER A 15 7.72 9.25 5.81
C SER A 15 8.52 8.41 4.79
N PRO A 16 8.60 7.07 4.88
CA PRO A 16 9.29 6.25 3.87
C PRO A 16 8.55 6.18 2.53
N ILE A 17 7.23 6.38 2.55
CA ILE A 17 6.36 6.39 1.38
C ILE A 17 6.50 7.75 0.69
N SER A 18 6.48 8.85 1.42
CA SER A 18 6.56 10.23 0.90
C SER A 18 7.93 10.61 0.32
N SER A 19 8.34 9.94 -0.76
CA SER A 19 9.60 10.17 -1.46
C SER A 19 9.41 10.98 -2.73
N THR A 20 10.48 11.60 -3.21
CA THR A 20 10.52 12.30 -4.50
C THR A 20 10.18 11.39 -5.69
N GLN A 21 10.29 10.08 -5.53
CA GLN A 21 9.90 9.10 -6.54
C GLN A 21 8.38 9.01 -6.66
N ILE A 22 7.65 9.06 -5.54
CA ILE A 22 6.18 9.07 -5.57
C ILE A 22 5.67 10.35 -6.24
N GLU A 23 6.24 11.51 -5.92
CA GLU A 23 5.84 12.77 -6.55
C GLU A 23 5.98 12.71 -8.07
N LYS A 24 7.08 12.15 -8.58
CA LYS A 24 7.26 11.91 -10.02
C LYS A 24 6.20 10.97 -10.61
N LEU A 25 5.85 9.89 -9.90
CA LEU A 25 4.80 8.96 -10.37
C LEU A 25 3.44 9.64 -10.41
N VAL A 26 3.15 10.50 -9.43
CA VAL A 26 1.93 11.28 -9.38
C VAL A 26 1.82 12.22 -10.57
N GLU A 27 2.91 12.84 -10.99
CA GLU A 27 2.99 13.68 -12.18
C GLU A 27 2.83 12.86 -13.47
N ILE A 28 3.58 11.76 -13.62
CA ILE A 28 3.53 10.87 -14.78
C ILE A 28 2.12 10.35 -15.03
N HIS A 29 1.43 9.91 -13.99
CA HIS A 29 0.05 9.41 -14.07
C HIS A 29 -1.01 10.51 -13.94
N GLN A 30 -0.60 11.78 -13.85
CA GLN A 30 -1.47 12.94 -13.70
C GLN A 30 -2.50 12.79 -12.57
N LEU A 31 -2.15 12.10 -11.48
CA LEU A 31 -3.11 11.69 -10.45
C LEU A 31 -3.70 12.89 -9.73
N ASN A 32 -2.98 14.00 -9.60
CA ASN A 32 -3.50 15.22 -8.97
C ASN A 32 -4.13 16.22 -9.95
N TYR A 33 -4.20 15.88 -11.25
CA TYR A 33 -4.77 16.77 -12.24
C TYR A 33 -6.26 17.01 -11.98
N TYR A 34 -6.69 18.29 -12.07
CA TYR A 34 -8.03 18.77 -11.70
C TYR A 34 -8.56 18.30 -10.32
N THR A 35 -7.68 17.86 -9.43
CA THR A 35 -8.09 17.34 -8.12
C THR A 35 -8.27 18.49 -7.14
N LYS A 36 -9.49 18.65 -6.62
CA LYS A 36 -9.85 19.76 -5.71
C LYS A 36 -9.78 19.44 -4.22
N LYS A 37 -9.93 18.16 -3.85
CA LYS A 37 -10.08 17.74 -2.45
C LYS A 37 -9.18 16.57 -2.09
N LEU A 38 -9.28 15.47 -2.84
CA LEU A 38 -8.60 14.21 -2.51
C LEU A 38 -7.29 14.05 -3.27
N HIS A 39 -6.27 14.81 -2.87
CA HIS A 39 -4.92 14.64 -3.41
C HIS A 39 -4.36 13.25 -3.08
N ILE A 40 -3.46 12.76 -3.91
CA ILE A 40 -2.91 11.41 -3.77
C ILE A 40 -2.16 11.19 -2.45
N ALA A 41 -1.49 12.23 -1.92
CA ALA A 41 -0.80 12.15 -0.64
C ALA A 41 -1.80 11.90 0.51
N SER A 42 -2.87 12.70 0.57
CA SER A 42 -3.98 12.51 1.51
C SER A 42 -4.67 11.16 1.34
N PHE A 43 -4.85 10.71 0.11
CA PHE A 43 -5.42 9.41 -0.20
C PHE A 43 -4.54 8.25 0.29
N LEU A 44 -3.23 8.30 0.05
CA LEU A 44 -2.29 7.29 0.53
C LEU A 44 -2.23 7.26 2.06
N ARG A 45 -2.30 8.41 2.72
CA ARG A 45 -2.43 8.49 4.19
C ARG A 45 -3.69 7.79 4.67
N LEU A 46 -4.85 8.04 4.04
CA LEU A 46 -6.07 7.33 4.38
C LEU A 46 -5.96 5.81 4.18
N LEU A 47 -5.35 5.36 3.09
CA LEU A 47 -5.13 3.93 2.85
C LEU A 47 -4.16 3.30 3.86
N LEU A 48 -3.09 4.02 4.23
CA LEU A 48 -2.16 3.59 5.27
C LEU A 48 -2.87 3.48 6.63
N PHE A 49 -3.67 4.48 6.98
CA PHE A 49 -4.49 4.44 8.19
C PHE A 49 -5.44 3.25 8.17
N ALA A 50 -6.14 3.02 7.06
CA ALA A 50 -7.05 1.90 6.89
C ALA A 50 -6.33 0.55 7.09
N GLN A 51 -5.11 0.43 6.55
CA GLN A 51 -4.29 -0.78 6.70
C GLN A 51 -3.83 -0.98 8.15
N LEU A 52 -3.38 0.08 8.82
CA LEU A 52 -2.90 0.03 10.21
C LEU A 52 -4.02 -0.27 11.22
N ASN A 53 -5.26 0.11 10.90
CA ASN A 53 -6.43 -0.09 11.75
C ASN A 53 -7.35 -1.21 11.23
N GLU A 54 -6.90 -1.99 10.25
CA GLU A 54 -7.65 -3.12 9.68
C GLU A 54 -9.10 -2.75 9.29
N THR A 55 -9.27 -1.56 8.70
CA THR A 55 -10.60 -1.03 8.39
C THR A 55 -11.30 -1.88 7.32
N GLU A 56 -12.50 -2.36 7.65
CA GLU A 56 -13.19 -3.40 6.87
C GLU A 56 -13.74 -2.93 5.51
N SER A 57 -13.98 -1.63 5.31
CA SER A 57 -14.55 -1.12 4.07
C SER A 57 -14.28 0.37 3.83
N LEU A 58 -14.45 0.81 2.58
CA LEU A 58 -14.40 2.24 2.22
C LEU A 58 -15.48 3.07 2.92
N ARG A 59 -16.60 2.46 3.34
CA ARG A 59 -17.64 3.14 4.13
C ARG A 59 -17.14 3.37 5.56
N ALA A 60 -16.64 2.32 6.20
CA ALA A 60 -16.04 2.43 7.53
C ALA A 60 -14.89 3.46 7.53
N LEU A 61 -14.03 3.47 6.49
CA LEU A 61 -12.96 4.46 6.37
C LEU A 61 -13.52 5.90 6.23
N SER A 62 -14.57 6.07 5.43
CA SER A 62 -15.28 7.36 5.30
C SER A 62 -15.82 7.86 6.64
N ASP A 63 -16.36 6.96 7.46
CA ASP A 63 -16.93 7.28 8.78
C ASP A 63 -15.84 7.56 9.81
N THR A 64 -14.70 6.85 9.77
CA THR A 64 -13.56 7.10 10.67
C THR A 64 -12.93 8.49 10.48
N LEU A 65 -13.08 9.09 9.30
CA LEU A 65 -12.59 10.44 9.00
C LEU A 65 -13.35 11.56 9.74
N LEU A 66 -14.40 11.21 10.50
CA LEU A 66 -15.05 12.15 11.42
C LEU A 66 -14.13 12.54 12.60
N SER A 67 -13.06 11.79 12.88
CA SER A 67 -12.08 12.13 13.92
C SER A 67 -11.19 13.31 13.51
N ASP A 68 -11.13 14.36 14.34
CA ASP A 68 -10.31 15.55 14.13
C ASP A 68 -8.82 15.23 13.95
N ASP A 69 -8.31 14.21 14.63
CA ASP A 69 -6.90 13.83 14.54
C ASP A 69 -6.58 13.22 13.18
N LEU A 70 -7.46 12.36 12.66
CA LEU A 70 -7.28 11.81 11.32
C LEU A 70 -7.43 12.88 10.24
N GLN A 71 -8.33 13.86 10.43
CA GLN A 71 -8.47 14.99 9.51
C GLN A 71 -7.20 15.83 9.44
N LYS A 72 -6.54 16.08 10.58
CA LYS A 72 -5.26 16.81 10.64
C LYS A 72 -4.15 16.04 9.93
N GLU A 73 -4.04 14.75 10.20
CA GLU A 73 -2.98 13.89 9.63
C GLU A 73 -3.14 13.69 8.12
N THR A 74 -4.38 13.64 7.61
CA THR A 74 -4.67 13.41 6.20
C THR A 74 -4.91 14.70 5.40
N TYR A 75 -5.04 15.84 6.07
CA TYR A 75 -5.43 17.13 5.48
C TYR A 75 -6.80 17.09 4.79
N LEU A 76 -7.72 16.25 5.27
CA LEU A 76 -9.06 16.07 4.71
C LEU A 76 -10.12 16.27 5.79
N LYS A 77 -11.02 17.23 5.61
CA LYS A 77 -12.15 17.45 6.54
C LYS A 77 -13.22 16.37 6.44
N SER A 78 -13.51 15.94 5.22
CA SER A 78 -14.50 14.89 4.95
C SER A 78 -14.31 14.34 3.55
N ILE A 79 -14.70 13.09 3.38
CA ILE A 79 -14.74 12.40 2.10
C ILE A 79 -15.88 11.39 2.15
N SER A 80 -16.51 11.10 1.01
CA SER A 80 -17.49 10.02 0.91
C SER A 80 -16.84 8.72 0.42
N PHE A 81 -17.40 7.57 0.81
CA PHE A 81 -16.97 6.25 0.29
C PHE A 81 -16.97 6.19 -1.25
N SER A 82 -17.92 6.87 -1.90
CA SER A 82 -18.01 6.91 -3.37
C SER A 82 -16.85 7.67 -4.00
N GLN A 83 -16.38 8.74 -3.37
CA GLN A 83 -15.19 9.47 -3.82
C GLN A 83 -13.92 8.63 -3.62
N LEU A 84 -13.80 7.93 -2.49
CA LEU A 84 -12.70 6.99 -2.24
C LEU A 84 -12.66 5.87 -3.30
N GLY A 85 -13.80 5.26 -3.60
CA GLY A 85 -13.88 4.21 -4.62
C GLY A 85 -13.52 4.69 -6.02
N ARG A 86 -14.04 5.86 -6.43
CA ARG A 86 -13.66 6.48 -7.71
C ARG A 86 -12.16 6.77 -7.77
N ARG A 87 -11.59 7.25 -6.67
CA ARG A 87 -10.17 7.56 -6.59
C ARG A 87 -9.33 6.29 -6.70
N LEU A 88 -9.69 5.24 -5.98
CA LEU A 88 -8.99 3.96 -6.03
C LEU A 88 -8.97 3.40 -7.46
N ASN A 89 -10.09 3.49 -8.18
CA ASN A 89 -10.18 3.03 -9.58
C ASN A 89 -9.38 3.87 -10.58
N GLN A 90 -9.04 5.11 -10.25
CA GLN A 90 -8.21 5.99 -11.08
C GLN A 90 -6.71 5.73 -10.90
N VAL A 91 -6.30 5.17 -9.77
CA VAL A 91 -4.89 4.92 -9.47
C VAL A 91 -4.48 3.60 -10.14
N PRO A 92 -3.52 3.61 -11.08
CA PRO A 92 -3.05 2.39 -11.74
C PRO A 92 -2.43 1.42 -10.73
N THR A 93 -2.55 0.12 -11.00
CA THR A 93 -1.98 -0.90 -10.09
C THR A 93 -0.45 -0.80 -10.02
N GLU A 94 0.18 -0.39 -11.13
CA GLU A 94 1.61 -0.13 -11.24
C GLU A 94 2.09 0.93 -10.26
N PHE A 95 1.24 1.89 -9.90
CA PHE A 95 1.56 2.92 -8.90
C PHE A 95 1.84 2.28 -7.54
N PHE A 96 0.95 1.41 -7.05
CA PHE A 96 1.15 0.70 -5.78
C PHE A 96 2.31 -0.28 -5.85
N GLN A 97 2.47 -0.98 -6.98
CA GLN A 97 3.62 -1.86 -7.20
C GLN A 97 4.93 -1.10 -7.10
N ARG A 98 4.99 0.12 -7.66
CA ARG A 98 6.20 0.93 -7.60
C ARG A 98 6.51 1.40 -6.18
N ILE A 99 5.50 1.83 -5.42
CA ILE A 99 5.67 2.15 -3.99
C ILE A 99 6.27 0.96 -3.24
N PHE A 100 5.72 -0.24 -3.44
CA PHE A 100 6.24 -1.46 -2.84
C PHE A 100 7.72 -1.69 -3.19
N LEU A 101 8.08 -1.63 -4.47
CA LEU A 101 9.46 -1.86 -4.93
C LEU A 101 10.43 -0.78 -4.41
N ASP A 102 10.01 0.48 -4.35
CA ASP A 102 10.83 1.57 -3.82
C ASP A 102 11.09 1.38 -2.31
N LEU A 103 10.09 0.92 -1.54
CA LEU A 103 10.27 0.57 -0.12
C LEU A 103 11.22 -0.61 0.07
N VAL A 104 11.12 -1.65 -0.77
CA VAL A 104 12.07 -2.78 -0.76
C VAL A 104 13.49 -2.29 -1.08
N GLY A 105 13.63 -1.38 -2.06
CA GLY A 105 14.90 -0.74 -2.38
C GLY A 105 15.52 -0.02 -1.18
N GLN A 106 14.73 0.80 -0.47
CA GLN A 106 15.17 1.48 0.75
C GLN A 106 15.64 0.50 1.85
N ILE A 107 14.96 -0.65 1.99
CA ILE A 107 15.39 -1.70 2.93
C ILE A 107 16.74 -2.29 2.49
N HIS A 108 16.90 -2.62 1.21
CA HIS A 108 18.14 -3.17 0.68
C HIS A 108 19.34 -2.22 0.87
N GLU A 109 19.13 -0.92 0.63
CA GLU A 109 20.15 0.12 0.84
C GLU A 109 20.56 0.21 2.31
N LYS A 110 19.60 0.36 3.23
CA LYS A 110 19.87 0.47 4.68
C LYS A 110 20.55 -0.76 5.25
N MET A 111 20.26 -1.93 4.71
CA MET A 111 20.78 -3.20 5.22
C MET A 111 22.07 -3.65 4.54
N HIS A 112 22.57 -2.90 3.55
CA HIS A 112 23.71 -3.30 2.71
C HIS A 112 23.50 -4.71 2.13
N PHE A 113 22.28 -4.97 1.65
CA PHE A 113 21.83 -6.30 1.26
C PHE A 113 22.72 -6.93 0.18
N GLU A 114 23.17 -6.13 -0.78
CA GLU A 114 24.04 -6.54 -1.88
C GLU A 114 25.42 -7.02 -1.42
N GLN A 115 25.96 -6.43 -0.34
CA GLN A 115 27.19 -6.89 0.29
C GLN A 115 26.94 -8.16 1.10
N ARG A 116 25.90 -8.16 1.94
CA ARG A 116 25.60 -9.31 2.82
C ARG A 116 25.29 -10.59 2.05
N ARG A 117 24.54 -10.50 0.95
CA ARG A 117 24.16 -11.67 0.15
C ARG A 117 25.35 -12.38 -0.49
N LYS A 118 26.50 -11.70 -0.63
CA LYS A 118 27.75 -12.30 -1.12
C LYS A 118 28.44 -13.15 -0.06
N THR A 119 28.24 -12.81 1.22
CA THR A 119 28.84 -13.49 2.37
C THR A 119 27.92 -14.58 2.92
N THR A 120 26.61 -14.33 2.94
CA THR A 120 25.60 -15.24 3.50
C THR A 120 24.41 -15.33 2.57
N THR A 121 23.95 -16.54 2.24
CA THR A 121 22.74 -16.73 1.43
C THR A 121 21.51 -16.38 2.26
N PRO A 122 20.70 -15.36 1.88
CA PRO A 122 19.50 -15.01 2.63
C PRO A 122 18.44 -16.10 2.51
N LEU A 123 17.84 -16.49 3.63
CA LEU A 123 16.72 -17.42 3.64
C LEU A 123 15.50 -16.75 3.01
N LYS A 124 14.92 -17.38 1.98
CA LYS A 124 13.73 -16.89 1.29
C LYS A 124 12.60 -17.90 1.42
N ILE A 125 11.54 -17.50 2.10
CA ILE A 125 10.33 -18.29 2.28
C ILE A 125 9.35 -17.87 1.18
N ILE A 126 8.78 -18.86 0.48
CA ILE A 126 7.79 -18.62 -0.56
C ILE A 126 6.51 -19.28 -0.10
N ASP A 127 5.44 -18.50 -0.04
CA ASP A 127 4.10 -18.98 0.27
C ASP A 127 3.06 -18.26 -0.59
N SER A 128 1.84 -18.79 -0.62
CA SER A 128 0.73 -18.18 -1.34
C SER A 128 -0.52 -18.08 -0.48
N SER A 129 -1.18 -16.93 -0.53
CA SER A 129 -2.47 -16.72 0.10
C SER A 129 -3.53 -16.46 -0.96
N THR A 130 -4.75 -16.97 -0.75
CA THR A 130 -5.87 -16.76 -1.67
C THR A 130 -6.73 -15.62 -1.16
N LEU A 131 -6.95 -14.60 -1.99
CA LEU A 131 -7.88 -13.50 -1.77
C LEU A 131 -9.24 -13.91 -2.35
N PRO A 132 -10.23 -14.29 -1.52
CA PRO A 132 -11.53 -14.71 -2.02
C PRO A 132 -12.31 -13.52 -2.60
N LEU A 133 -12.92 -13.73 -3.76
CA LEU A 133 -13.72 -12.73 -4.45
C LEU A 133 -15.14 -13.25 -4.72
N ASN A 134 -16.07 -12.31 -4.91
CA ASN A 134 -17.42 -12.66 -5.34
C ASN A 134 -17.43 -13.04 -6.83
N LEU A 135 -17.93 -14.24 -7.14
CA LEU A 135 -18.02 -14.80 -8.49
C LEU A 135 -18.85 -13.95 -9.45
N ASN A 136 -19.96 -13.35 -8.98
CA ASN A 136 -20.85 -12.55 -9.82
C ASN A 136 -20.16 -11.30 -10.36
N ASN A 137 -19.30 -10.67 -9.54
CA ASN A 137 -18.63 -9.43 -9.89
C ASN A 137 -17.23 -9.66 -10.52
N HIS A 138 -16.62 -10.83 -10.28
CA HIS A 138 -15.24 -11.12 -10.67
C HIS A 138 -15.13 -12.44 -11.45
N ARG A 139 -15.97 -12.61 -12.48
CA ARG A 139 -15.98 -13.82 -13.33
C ARG A 139 -14.65 -14.10 -14.02
N TRP A 140 -13.84 -13.07 -14.24
CA TRP A 140 -12.50 -13.19 -14.84
C TRP A 140 -11.48 -13.91 -13.94
N ALA A 141 -11.75 -14.02 -12.64
CA ALA A 141 -10.90 -14.65 -11.64
C ALA A 141 -11.53 -15.94 -11.09
N GLU A 142 -12.01 -16.82 -11.96
CA GLU A 142 -12.60 -18.11 -11.56
C GLU A 142 -11.58 -18.95 -10.78
N PHE A 143 -11.94 -19.41 -9.59
CA PHE A 143 -11.08 -20.20 -8.70
C PHE A 143 -11.73 -21.52 -8.28
N ARG A 144 -13.03 -21.52 -7.97
CA ARG A 144 -13.83 -22.72 -7.72
C ARG A 144 -15.21 -22.54 -8.37
N LYS A 145 -15.96 -23.64 -8.53
CA LYS A 145 -17.32 -23.63 -9.10
C LYS A 145 -18.24 -22.52 -8.57
N THR A 146 -18.10 -22.13 -7.31
CA THR A 146 -18.95 -21.13 -6.65
C THR A 146 -18.21 -19.88 -6.16
N LYS A 147 -16.89 -19.77 -6.39
CA LYS A 147 -16.06 -18.69 -5.85
C LYS A 147 -15.03 -18.22 -6.87
N SER A 148 -14.89 -16.90 -6.98
CA SER A 148 -13.72 -16.30 -7.63
C SER A 148 -12.62 -16.08 -6.60
N GLY A 149 -11.39 -15.96 -7.06
CA GLY A 149 -10.26 -15.67 -6.19
C GLY A 149 -9.00 -15.29 -6.97
N VAL A 150 -8.14 -14.53 -6.31
CA VAL A 150 -6.81 -14.20 -6.80
C VAL A 150 -5.80 -14.72 -5.79
N LYS A 151 -4.76 -15.41 -6.27
CA LYS A 151 -3.64 -15.84 -5.41
C LYS A 151 -2.56 -14.77 -5.38
N LEU A 152 -2.12 -14.44 -4.17
CA LEU A 152 -0.94 -13.66 -3.89
C LEU A 152 0.20 -14.61 -3.53
N HIS A 153 1.17 -14.76 -4.42
CA HIS A 153 2.43 -15.45 -4.13
C HIS A 153 3.42 -14.44 -3.56
N LEU A 154 3.83 -14.65 -2.32
CA LEU A 154 4.73 -13.76 -1.59
C LEU A 154 6.06 -14.47 -1.36
N ARG A 155 7.17 -13.76 -1.62
CA ARG A 155 8.49 -14.17 -1.18
C ARG A 155 8.94 -13.29 -0.03
N LEU A 156 9.09 -13.90 1.14
CA LEU A 156 9.53 -13.27 2.36
C LEU A 156 11.01 -13.56 2.58
N VAL A 157 11.81 -12.51 2.71
CA VAL A 157 13.22 -12.62 3.08
C VAL A 157 13.31 -12.60 4.59
N TYR A 158 13.85 -13.68 5.16
CA TYR A 158 14.14 -13.77 6.58
C TYR A 158 15.54 -13.22 6.86
N LEU A 159 15.63 -12.28 7.79
CA LEU A 159 16.87 -11.69 8.27
C LEU A 159 17.17 -12.19 9.68
N GLU A 160 18.43 -12.09 10.09
CA GLU A 160 18.84 -12.30 11.48
C GLU A 160 18.07 -11.36 12.43
N LYS A 161 17.88 -11.81 13.68
CA LYS A 161 17.16 -11.07 14.76
C LYS A 161 15.65 -10.95 14.59
N GLY A 162 15.03 -11.87 13.86
CA GLY A 162 13.56 -11.93 13.73
C GLY A 162 12.96 -10.87 12.81
N CYS A 163 13.78 -10.11 12.10
CA CYS A 163 13.32 -9.19 11.07
C CYS A 163 12.99 -9.97 9.79
N SER A 164 11.89 -9.65 9.15
CA SER A 164 11.56 -10.19 7.82
C SER A 164 10.85 -9.13 6.99
N TYR A 165 10.99 -9.21 5.67
CA TYR A 165 10.31 -8.32 4.76
C TYR A 165 10.01 -9.02 3.43
N PRO A 166 8.92 -8.67 2.75
CA PRO A 166 8.63 -9.19 1.42
C PRO A 166 9.52 -8.51 0.38
N ASP A 167 10.22 -9.28 -0.45
CA ASP A 167 11.02 -8.74 -1.57
C ASP A 167 10.35 -8.94 -2.94
N LYS A 168 9.33 -9.79 -3.01
CA LYS A 168 8.57 -10.05 -4.24
C LYS A 168 7.14 -10.46 -3.92
N ALA A 169 6.20 -9.87 -4.65
CA ALA A 169 4.79 -10.22 -4.62
C ALA A 169 4.31 -10.42 -6.06
N VAL A 170 3.60 -11.52 -6.34
CA VAL A 170 3.00 -11.80 -7.64
C VAL A 170 1.56 -12.21 -7.45
N MET A 171 0.65 -11.48 -8.07
CA MET A 171 -0.77 -11.82 -8.10
C MET A 171 -1.10 -12.62 -9.36
N ARG A 172 -1.83 -13.73 -9.22
CA ARG A 172 -2.33 -14.51 -10.36
C ARG A 172 -3.78 -14.95 -10.15
N CYS A 173 -4.53 -14.93 -11.24
CA CYS A 173 -5.74 -15.74 -11.35
C CYS A 173 -5.32 -17.18 -11.56
N GLU A 174 -5.70 -18.06 -10.65
CA GLU A 174 -5.51 -19.49 -10.82
C GLU A 174 -6.81 -20.04 -11.41
N ARG A 175 -6.77 -20.43 -12.68
CA ARG A 175 -7.86 -21.19 -13.29
C ARG A 175 -7.70 -22.63 -12.84
N THR A 176 -8.62 -23.10 -12.00
CA THR A 176 -8.68 -24.49 -11.56
C THR A 176 -9.46 -25.32 -12.57
#